data_AF-A0A6I4Z5L2-F1
#
_entry.id   AF-A0A6I4Z5L2-F1
#
_cell.length_a   1.000
_cell.length_b   1.000
_cell.length_c   1.000
_cell.angle_alpha   90.00
_cell.angle_beta   90.00
_cell.angle_gamma   90.00
#
_symmetry.space_group_name_H-M   'P 1'
#
loop_
_entity.id
_entity.type
_entity.pdbx_description
1 polymer ?
#
loop_
_entity_poly.entity_id
_entity_poly.type
_entity_poly.pdbx_seq_one_letter_code
_entity_poly.pdbx_strand_id
1 'polypeptide(L)'
;MPATKAPETAGRMAAAAREFLALLEPEQRARALRPLSDDEERRHWNYAPMKREGLPLLAMTPTQQQAANRLAATGLSRSGYVTAAIVMGLENILDAVEAWSGGR
;
A
#
# COMPACT_ATOMS: atom_id res chain seq x y z
N MET A 1 -32.02 -6.15 -8.20
CA MET A 1 -31.30 -6.22 -6.89
C MET A 1 -29.80 -6.27 -7.15
N PRO A 2 -29.00 -5.25 -6.80
CA PRO A 2 -27.54 -5.30 -7.03
C PRO A 2 -26.85 -6.06 -5.89
N ALA A 3 -26.81 -7.40 -5.99
CA ALA A 3 -26.13 -8.26 -4.99
C ALA A 3 -24.84 -8.92 -5.52
N THR A 4 -24.48 -8.74 -6.80
CA THR A 4 -23.39 -9.50 -7.45
C THR A 4 -22.03 -8.79 -7.48
N LYS A 5 -21.98 -7.47 -7.30
CA LYS A 5 -20.74 -6.67 -7.50
C LYS A 5 -19.73 -6.77 -6.35
N ALA A 6 -20.19 -7.00 -5.12
CA ALA A 6 -19.31 -7.07 -3.95
C ALA A 6 -18.42 -8.33 -3.96
N PRO A 7 -18.96 -9.54 -4.24
CA PRO A 7 -18.13 -10.75 -4.37
C PRO A 7 -17.09 -10.63 -5.50
N GLU A 8 -17.48 -10.08 -6.65
CA GLU A 8 -16.56 -9.87 -7.78
C GLU A 8 -15.42 -8.91 -7.43
N THR A 9 -15.73 -7.81 -6.73
CA THR A 9 -14.73 -6.83 -6.30
C THR A 9 -13.76 -7.45 -5.30
N ALA A 10 -14.27 -8.17 -4.29
CA ALA A 10 -13.44 -8.90 -3.34
C ALA A 10 -12.55 -9.95 -4.03
N GLY A 11 -13.08 -10.65 -5.04
CA GLY A 11 -12.32 -11.60 -5.86
C GLY A 11 -11.13 -10.95 -6.59
N ARG A 12 -11.35 -9.79 -7.22
CA ARG A 12 -10.28 -9.00 -7.87
C ARG A 12 -9.23 -8.52 -6.88
N MET A 13 -9.65 -8.01 -5.72
CA MET A 13 -8.73 -7.57 -4.66
C MET A 13 -7.87 -8.74 -4.17
N ALA A 14 -8.48 -9.89 -3.91
CA ALA A 14 -7.77 -11.08 -3.44
C ALA A 14 -6.81 -11.63 -4.50
N ALA A 15 -7.16 -11.57 -5.79
CA ALA A 15 -6.26 -11.96 -6.88
C ALA A 15 -5.03 -11.05 -6.95
N ALA A 16 -5.22 -9.73 -6.98
CA ALA A 16 -4.12 -8.76 -6.99
C ALA A 16 -3.22 -8.88 -5.73
N ALA A 17 -3.81 -9.16 -4.57
CA ALA A 17 -3.05 -9.38 -3.34
C ALA A 17 -2.16 -10.62 -3.42
N ARG A 18 -2.68 -11.73 -3.96
CA ARG A 18 -1.87 -12.95 -4.18
C ARG A 18 -0.74 -12.72 -5.17
N GLU A 19 -1.01 -12.01 -6.26
CA GLU A 19 0.01 -11.66 -7.26
C GLU A 19 1.12 -10.79 -6.65
N PHE A 20 0.75 -9.77 -5.86
CA PHE A 20 1.72 -8.94 -5.13
C PHE A 20 2.58 -9.78 -4.18
N LEU A 21 1.94 -10.61 -3.34
CA LEU A 21 2.65 -11.45 -2.36
C LEU A 21 3.56 -12.50 -3.00
N ALA A 22 3.25 -12.96 -4.21
CA ALA A 22 4.07 -13.92 -4.95
C ALA A 22 5.37 -13.31 -5.50
N LEU A 23 5.45 -11.97 -5.61
CA LEU A 23 6.65 -11.26 -6.06
C LEU A 23 7.59 -10.88 -4.90
N LEU A 24 7.17 -11.07 -3.65
CA LEU A 24 7.95 -10.68 -2.49
C LEU A 24 8.90 -11.80 -2.06
N GLU A 25 10.10 -11.40 -1.67
CA GLU A 25 11.03 -12.28 -0.97
C GLU A 25 10.46 -12.69 0.40
N PRO A 26 10.90 -13.84 0.99
CA PRO A 26 10.38 -14.33 2.26
C PRO A 26 10.37 -13.28 3.38
N GLU A 27 11.45 -12.50 3.50
CA GLU A 27 11.62 -11.46 4.53
C GLU A 27 10.68 -10.27 4.28
N GLN A 28 10.51 -9.89 3.01
CA GLN A 28 9.56 -8.85 2.61
C GLN A 28 8.12 -9.28 2.91
N ARG A 29 7.77 -10.54 2.58
CA ARG A 29 6.46 -11.11 2.81
C ARG A 29 6.12 -11.20 4.29
N ALA A 30 7.09 -11.55 5.15
CA ALA A 30 6.92 -11.56 6.60
C ALA A 30 6.60 -10.17 7.17
N ARG A 31 7.11 -9.10 6.55
CA ARG A 31 6.78 -7.72 6.92
C ARG A 31 5.46 -7.23 6.32
N ALA A 32 5.12 -7.66 5.10
CA ALA A 32 3.92 -7.25 4.39
C ALA A 32 2.63 -7.88 4.94
N LEU A 33 2.72 -9.08 5.53
CA LEU A 33 1.59 -9.81 6.11
C LEU A 33 1.51 -9.58 7.62
N ARG A 34 0.37 -9.08 8.09
CA ARG A 34 0.05 -8.96 9.52
C ARG A 34 -1.24 -9.74 9.84
N PRO A 35 -1.32 -10.39 11.01
CA PRO A 35 -2.54 -11.07 11.42
C PRO A 35 -3.71 -10.09 11.60
N LEU A 36 -4.92 -10.51 11.23
CA LEU A 36 -6.12 -9.71 11.51
C LEU A 36 -6.43 -9.57 13.02
N SER A 37 -5.88 -10.47 13.84
CA SER A 37 -5.98 -10.46 15.31
C SER A 37 -5.02 -9.49 15.99
N ASP A 38 -4.18 -8.80 15.22
CA ASP A 38 -3.24 -7.79 15.70
C ASP A 38 -3.99 -6.48 16.03
N ASP A 39 -4.77 -6.53 17.09
CA ASP A 39 -5.70 -5.45 17.46
C ASP A 39 -4.97 -4.16 17.86
N GLU A 40 -3.75 -4.26 18.38
CA GLU A 40 -2.92 -3.11 18.76
C GLU A 40 -2.61 -2.25 17.53
N GLU A 41 -1.98 -2.82 16.50
CA GLU A 41 -1.65 -2.06 15.29
C GLU A 41 -2.88 -1.68 14.47
N ARG A 42 -3.89 -2.55 14.41
CA ARG A 42 -5.13 -2.26 13.66
C ARG A 42 -5.94 -1.11 14.24
N ARG A 43 -5.76 -0.82 15.53
CA ARG A 43 -6.39 0.32 16.23
C ARG A 43 -5.43 1.47 16.45
N HIS A 44 -4.17 1.33 16.04
CA HIS A 44 -3.16 2.36 16.14
C HIS A 44 -3.37 3.43 15.06
N TRP A 45 -4.09 4.49 15.43
CA TRP A 45 -4.25 5.68 14.59
C TRP A 45 -3.37 6.81 15.11
N ASN A 46 -2.48 7.31 14.24
CA ASN A 46 -1.66 8.47 14.51
C ASN A 46 -1.49 9.29 13.22
N TYR A 47 -1.61 10.62 13.34
CA TYR A 47 -1.46 11.56 12.24
C TYR A 47 -0.06 12.20 12.18
N ALA A 48 0.73 12.07 13.25
CA ALA A 48 2.10 12.58 13.28
C ALA A 48 3.04 11.65 12.47
N PRO A 49 4.12 12.19 11.87
CA PRO A 49 5.15 11.38 11.24
C PRO A 49 5.74 10.41 12.25
N MET A 50 5.62 9.11 11.97
CA MET A 50 6.19 8.04 12.78
C MET A 50 6.54 6.86 11.90
N LYS A 51 7.45 6.02 12.38
CA LYS A 51 7.74 4.75 11.73
C LYS A 51 6.47 3.91 11.74
N ARG A 52 6.05 3.46 10.55
CA ARG A 52 4.91 2.58 10.39
C ARG A 52 5.39 1.15 10.23
N GLU A 53 4.69 0.24 10.88
CA GLU A 53 4.89 -1.17 10.68
C GLU A 53 4.47 -1.58 9.26
N GLY A 54 5.14 -2.60 8.72
CA GLY A 54 4.91 -3.09 7.37
C GLY A 54 6.14 -3.03 6.46
N LEU A 55 5.92 -3.30 5.17
CA LEU A 55 6.93 -3.22 4.11
C LEU A 55 6.83 -1.86 3.39
N PRO A 56 7.82 -0.95 3.54
CA PRO A 56 7.84 0.32 2.84
C PRO A 56 7.95 0.13 1.32
N LEU A 57 7.31 1.00 0.54
CA LEU A 57 7.42 0.99 -0.93
C LEU A 57 8.89 1.17 -1.39
N LEU A 58 9.68 1.97 -0.68
CA LEU A 58 11.11 2.18 -0.97
C LEU A 58 11.97 0.92 -0.78
N ALA A 59 11.47 -0.08 -0.04
CA ALA A 59 12.15 -1.37 0.15
C ALA A 59 11.73 -2.42 -0.90
N MET A 60 10.97 -2.02 -1.92
CA MET A 60 10.47 -2.89 -2.99
C MET A 60 11.17 -2.61 -4.32
N THR A 61 11.30 -3.64 -5.16
CA THR A 61 11.72 -3.47 -6.56
C THR A 61 10.63 -2.77 -7.39
N PRO A 62 10.95 -2.19 -8.57
CA PRO A 62 9.93 -1.55 -9.41
C PRO A 62 8.75 -2.46 -9.76
N THR A 63 9.00 -3.75 -10.00
CA THR A 63 7.96 -4.75 -10.30
C THR A 63 7.05 -4.99 -9.09
N GLN A 64 7.62 -5.08 -7.89
CA GLN A 64 6.85 -5.21 -6.64
C GLN A 64 6.01 -3.96 -6.36
N GLN A 65 6.57 -2.76 -6.55
CA GLN A 65 5.84 -1.49 -6.42
C GLN A 65 4.68 -1.40 -7.41
N GLN A 66 4.88 -1.84 -8.66
CA GLN A 66 3.80 -1.88 -9.65
C GLN A 66 2.65 -2.81 -9.20
N ALA A 67 2.97 -3.98 -8.65
CA ALA A 67 1.96 -4.91 -8.14
C ALA A 67 1.24 -4.35 -6.90
N ALA A 68 1.95 -3.67 -5.98
CA ALA A 68 1.35 -2.99 -4.84
C ALA A 68 0.36 -1.89 -5.29
N ASN A 69 0.74 -1.09 -6.30
CA ASN A 69 -0.15 -0.07 -6.87
C ASN A 69 -1.37 -0.68 -7.58
N ARG A 70 -1.20 -1.81 -8.29
CA ARG A 70 -2.34 -2.55 -8.87
C ARG A 70 -3.30 -3.03 -7.80
N LEU A 71 -2.79 -3.57 -6.69
CA LEU A 71 -3.62 -3.95 -5.54
C LEU A 71 -4.39 -2.73 -5.00
N ALA A 72 -3.73 -1.59 -4.75
CA ALA A 72 -4.41 -0.38 -4.28
C ALA A 72 -5.51 0.09 -5.24
N ALA A 73 -5.26 0.03 -6.56
CA ALA A 73 -6.23 0.41 -7.59
C ALA A 73 -7.49 -0.49 -7.58
N THR A 74 -7.42 -1.73 -7.09
CA THR A 74 -8.61 -2.60 -7.01
C THR A 74 -9.63 -2.16 -5.94
N GLY A 75 -9.17 -1.42 -4.92
CA GLY A 75 -10.00 -0.93 -3.81
C GLY A 75 -10.44 0.53 -3.95
N LEU A 76 -9.92 1.25 -4.94
CA LEU A 76 -10.18 2.68 -5.17
C LEU A 76 -10.98 2.89 -6.46
N SER A 77 -11.74 3.98 -6.51
CA SER A 77 -12.23 4.49 -7.79
C SER A 77 -11.05 5.00 -8.63
N ARG A 78 -11.24 5.16 -9.95
CA ARG A 78 -10.19 5.72 -10.82
C ARG A 78 -9.72 7.10 -10.32
N SER A 79 -10.63 7.99 -9.94
CA SER A 79 -10.26 9.30 -9.40
C SER A 79 -9.55 9.16 -8.05
N GLY A 80 -10.00 8.26 -7.17
CA GLY A 80 -9.35 8.01 -5.89
C GLY A 80 -7.93 7.49 -6.03
N TYR A 81 -7.68 6.58 -6.96
CA TYR A 81 -6.33 6.10 -7.26
C TYR A 81 -5.44 7.22 -7.84
N VAL A 82 -5.97 8.04 -8.75
CA VAL A 82 -5.23 9.20 -9.29
C VAL A 82 -4.83 10.16 -8.18
N THR A 83 -5.75 10.51 -7.28
CA THR A 83 -5.44 11.37 -6.12
C THR A 83 -4.35 10.75 -5.25
N ALA A 84 -4.46 9.47 -4.90
CA ALA A 84 -3.45 8.78 -4.09
C ALA A 84 -2.07 8.78 -4.77
N ALA A 85 -2.01 8.48 -6.08
CA ALA A 85 -0.77 8.47 -6.85
C ALA A 85 -0.12 9.86 -6.93
N ILE A 86 -0.93 10.93 -7.09
CA ILE A 86 -0.43 12.30 -7.07
C ILE A 86 0.16 12.63 -5.70
N VAL A 87 -0.56 12.35 -4.61
CA VAL A 87 -0.08 12.62 -3.24
C VAL A 87 1.25 11.91 -2.98
N MET A 88 1.36 10.62 -3.29
CA MET A 88 2.64 9.89 -3.17
C MET A 88 3.75 10.49 -4.04
N GLY A 89 3.41 11.00 -5.23
CA GLY A 89 4.38 11.67 -6.11
C GLY A 89 4.88 13.01 -5.59
N LEU A 90 4.11 13.68 -4.72
CA LEU A 90 4.52 14.95 -4.09
C LEU A 90 5.65 14.76 -3.08
N GLU A 91 5.89 13.54 -2.59
CA GLU A 91 7.02 13.24 -1.68
C GLU A 91 8.37 13.64 -2.31
N ASN A 92 8.56 13.43 -3.62
CA ASN A 92 9.78 13.87 -4.30
C ASN A 92 9.95 15.40 -4.31
N ILE A 93 8.85 16.14 -4.36
CA ILE A 93 8.88 17.61 -4.29
C ILE A 93 9.18 18.05 -2.86
N LEU A 94 8.54 17.40 -1.88
CA LEU A 94 8.78 17.64 -0.47
C LEU A 94 10.25 17.41 -0.12
N ASP A 95 10.81 16.27 -0.52
CA ASP A 95 12.23 15.95 -0.31
C ASP A 95 13.14 17.02 -0.91
N ALA A 96 12.84 17.51 -2.11
CA ALA A 96 13.61 18.57 -2.75
C ALA A 96 13.55 19.90 -1.99
N VAL A 97 12.37 20.27 -1.46
CA VAL A 97 12.17 21.47 -0.63
C VAL A 97 12.90 21.34 0.71
N GLU A 98 12.97 20.12 1.25
CA GLU A 98 13.70 19.78 2.48
C GLU A 98 15.20 19.54 2.24
N ALA A 99 15.74 19.96 1.08
CA ALA A 99 17.14 19.82 0.69
C ALA A 99 17.65 18.37 0.80
N TRP A 100 16.80 17.39 0.50
CA TRP A 100 17.08 15.96 0.59
C TRP A 100 17.50 15.52 2.00
N SER A 101 17.13 16.30 3.03
CA SER A 101 17.50 16.01 4.42
C SER A 101 16.75 14.83 5.01
N GLY A 102 15.68 14.37 4.32
CA GLY A 102 14.97 13.10 4.49
C GLY A 102 14.68 12.75 5.95
N GLY A 103 13.43 12.92 6.39
CA GLY A 103 12.98 12.60 7.74
C GLY A 103 13.62 11.32 8.33
N ARG A 104 14.51 11.53 9.32
CA ARG A 104 15.20 10.47 10.08
C ARG A 104 14.23 9.61 10.89
#